data_AF-A0A1W6MS79-F1
#
_entry.id   AF-A0A1W6MS79-F1
#
_cell.length_a   1.000
_cell.length_b   1.000
_cell.length_c   1.000
_cell.angle_alpha   90.00
_cell.angle_beta   90.00
_cell.angle_gamma   90.00
#
_symmetry.space_group_name_H-M   'P 1'
#
loop_
_entity.id
_entity.type
_entity.pdbx_description
1 polymer ?
#
loop_
_entity_poly.entity_id
_entity_poly.type
_entity_poly.pdbx_seq_one_letter_code
_entity_poly.pdbx_strand_id
1 'polypeptide(L)'
;MFMASNRFKIPSGGESAFEKMKADEHARLRFAPGLISLRFDRGQMMESETLYFRITIWNREDDFLAWRISEPIHENVDRATGDVRPCGSRSALQDLEKKFSKETRH
;
A
#
# COMPACT_ATOMS: atom_id res chain seq x y z
N MET A 1 -17.24 0.50 -8.32
CA MET A 1 -16.69 0.30 -6.97
C MET A 1 -15.45 -0.56 -7.09
N PHE A 2 -14.33 -0.13 -6.49
CA PHE A 2 -13.01 -0.76 -6.60
C PHE A 2 -12.40 -0.92 -5.21
N MET A 3 -11.69 -2.02 -4.96
CA MET A 3 -11.07 -2.30 -3.66
C MET A 3 -9.59 -2.60 -3.85
N ALA A 4 -8.75 -1.92 -3.08
CA ALA A 4 -7.33 -2.23 -2.98
C ALA A 4 -7.01 -2.67 -1.56
N SER A 5 -6.22 -3.73 -1.44
CA SER A 5 -5.68 -4.23 -0.19
C SER A 5 -4.15 -4.24 -0.24
N ASN A 6 -3.53 -3.77 0.83
CA ASN A 6 -2.08 -3.79 1.01
C ASN A 6 -1.74 -4.52 2.31
N ARG A 7 -0.74 -5.39 2.25
CA ARG A 7 -0.13 -6.02 3.42
C ARG A 7 1.28 -5.52 3.59
N PHE A 8 1.63 -5.06 4.79
CA PHE A 8 2.97 -4.60 5.13
C PHE A 8 3.60 -5.54 6.16
N LYS A 9 4.90 -5.77 6.00
CA LYS A 9 5.74 -6.52 6.93
C LYS A 9 6.77 -5.55 7.47
N ILE A 10 6.71 -5.28 8.78
CA ILE A 10 7.58 -4.29 9.42
C ILE A 10 8.49 -5.02 10.40
N PRO A 11 9.82 -4.88 10.30
CA PRO A 11 10.73 -5.46 11.28
C PRO A 11 10.43 -4.95 12.70
N SER A 12 10.58 -5.81 13.69
CA SER A 12 10.39 -5.47 15.11
C SER A 12 11.22 -4.23 15.49
N GLY A 13 10.58 -3.24 16.12
CA GLY A 13 11.17 -1.95 16.48
C GLY A 13 10.97 -0.85 15.44
N GLY A 14 10.50 -1.18 14.23
CA GLY A 14 10.20 -0.22 13.15
C GLY A 14 8.76 0.30 13.14
N GLU A 15 7.89 -0.21 14.01
CA GLU A 15 6.44 0.03 13.99
C GLU A 15 6.10 1.50 14.18
N SER A 16 6.72 2.17 15.14
CA SER A 16 6.39 3.58 15.45
C SER A 16 6.70 4.52 14.29
N ALA A 17 7.85 4.33 13.63
CA ALA A 17 8.22 5.11 12.44
C ALA A 17 7.26 4.82 11.28
N PHE A 18 6.89 3.55 11.09
CA PHE A 18 5.95 3.14 10.06
C PHE A 18 4.54 3.71 10.29
N GLU A 19 4.01 3.60 11.51
CA GLU A 19 2.71 4.12 11.88
C GLU A 19 2.64 5.65 11.71
N LYS A 20 3.70 6.37 12.06
CA LYS A 20 3.78 7.83 11.82
C LYS A 20 3.71 8.16 10.33
N MET A 21 4.52 7.50 9.50
CA MET A 21 4.49 7.69 8.04
C MET A 21 3.10 7.38 7.46
N LYS A 22 2.45 6.31 7.94
CA LYS A 22 1.11 5.92 7.49
C LYS A 22 0.02 6.86 7.98
N ALA A 23 0.18 7.49 9.14
CA ALA A 23 -0.75 8.50 9.64
C ALA A 23 -0.79 9.72 8.72
N ASP A 24 0.37 10.20 8.26
CA ASP A 24 0.47 11.34 7.34
C ASP A 24 -0.12 11.03 5.96
N GLU A 25 0.10 9.81 5.45
CA GLU A 25 -0.55 9.31 4.22
C GLU A 25 -2.07 9.23 4.40
N HIS A 26 -2.54 8.63 5.51
CA HIS A 26 -3.97 8.52 5.80
C HIS A 26 -4.66 9.87 5.91
N ALA A 27 -4.02 10.86 6.53
CA ALA A 27 -4.57 12.20 6.64
C ALA A 27 -4.83 12.82 5.26
N ARG A 28 -3.90 12.66 4.31
CA ARG A 28 -4.05 13.12 2.93
C ARG A 28 -5.09 12.31 2.15
N LEU A 29 -5.05 10.99 2.28
CA LEU A 29 -5.93 10.06 1.59
C LEU A 29 -7.41 10.27 1.96
N ARG A 30 -7.73 10.69 3.19
CA ARG A 30 -9.12 10.99 3.59
C ARG A 30 -9.80 12.08 2.73
N PHE A 31 -9.02 12.91 2.04
CA PHE A 31 -9.53 13.96 1.16
C PHE A 31 -9.43 13.60 -0.33
N ALA A 32 -9.00 12.38 -0.66
CA ALA A 32 -8.88 11.93 -2.04
C ALA A 32 -10.29 11.77 -2.68
N PRO A 33 -10.53 12.37 -3.85
CA PRO A 33 -11.78 12.20 -4.57
C PRO A 33 -12.08 10.71 -4.83
N GLY A 34 -13.33 10.32 -4.64
CA GLY A 34 -13.79 8.95 -4.90
C GLY A 34 -13.43 7.91 -3.82
N LEU A 35 -12.72 8.28 -2.74
CA LEU A 35 -12.54 7.38 -1.60
C LEU A 35 -13.88 7.19 -0.87
N ILE A 36 -14.29 5.93 -0.69
CA ILE A 36 -15.49 5.55 0.07
C ILE A 36 -15.13 5.15 1.49
N SER A 37 -14.09 4.33 1.66
CA SER A 37 -13.69 3.82 2.97
C SER A 37 -12.22 3.48 3.02
N LEU A 38 -11.62 3.68 4.19
CA LEU A 38 -10.25 3.32 4.52
C LEU A 38 -10.28 2.56 5.84
N ARG A 39 -9.64 1.40 5.86
CA ARG A 39 -9.36 0.63 7.06
C ARG A 39 -7.87 0.32 7.13
N PHE A 40 -7.27 0.49 8.30
CA PHE A 40 -5.90 0.11 8.56
C PHE A 40 -5.82 -0.54 9.93
N ASP A 41 -5.33 -1.78 9.95
CA ASP A 41 -5.27 -2.59 11.15
C ASP A 41 -3.85 -3.10 11.36
N ARG A 42 -3.44 -3.09 12.63
CA ARG A 42 -2.28 -3.83 13.08
C ARG A 42 -2.68 -5.29 13.26
N GLY A 43 -2.00 -6.17 12.55
CA GLY A 43 -2.17 -7.61 12.64
C GLY A 43 -1.32 -8.22 13.74
N GLN A 44 -1.04 -9.53 13.60
CA GLN A 44 -0.23 -10.27 14.54
C GLN A 44 1.20 -9.71 14.62
N MET A 45 1.70 -9.56 15.85
CA MET A 45 3.09 -9.29 16.14
C MET A 45 3.83 -10.62 16.28
N MET A 46 4.90 -10.80 15.51
CA MET A 46 5.79 -11.96 15.58
C MET A 46 7.15 -11.52 16.14
N GLU A 47 8.03 -12.47 16.47
CA GLU A 47 9.32 -12.16 17.10
C GLU A 47 10.20 -11.23 16.23
N SER A 48 10.15 -11.39 14.90
CA SER A 48 10.98 -10.63 13.96
C SER A 48 10.24 -9.55 13.17
N GLU A 49 8.91 -9.67 13.01
CA GLU A 49 8.13 -8.74 12.21
C GLU A 49 6.70 -8.56 12.74
N THR A 50 6.16 -7.36 12.55
CA THR A 50 4.74 -7.04 12.74
C THR A 50 4.04 -6.93 11.39
N LEU A 51 2.89 -7.58 11.27
CA LEU A 51 2.04 -7.49 10.08
C LEU A 51 1.05 -6.33 10.20
N TYR A 52 0.85 -5.61 9.09
CA TYR A 52 -0.21 -4.60 8.97
C TYR A 52 -1.03 -4.84 7.71
N PHE A 53 -2.32 -4.50 7.77
CA PHE A 53 -3.24 -4.59 6.65
C PHE A 53 -3.90 -3.24 6.42
N ARG A 54 -3.96 -2.81 5.16
CA ARG A 54 -4.75 -1.66 4.73
C ARG A 54 -5.74 -2.09 3.67
N ILE A 55 -6.97 -1.64 3.80
CA ILE A 55 -8.01 -1.78 2.79
C ILE A 55 -8.53 -0.40 2.45
N THR A 56 -8.65 -0.11 1.16
CA THR A 56 -9.30 1.09 0.65
C THR A 56 -10.38 0.72 -0.35
N ILE A 57 -11.55 1.33 -0.22
CA ILE A 57 -12.69 1.17 -1.13
C ILE A 57 -12.89 2.50 -1.84
N TRP A 58 -13.00 2.43 -3.16
CA TRP A 58 -13.13 3.56 -4.06
C TRP A 58 -14.39 3.44 -4.92
N ASN A 59 -14.93 4.59 -5.33
CA ASN A 59 -16.10 4.64 -6.19
C ASN A 59 -15.78 4.05 -7.57
N ARG A 60 -14.64 4.44 -8.15
CA ARG A 60 -14.13 3.94 -9.42
C ARG A 60 -12.65 3.56 -9.30
N GLU A 61 -12.19 2.70 -10.20
CA GLU A 61 -10.77 2.35 -10.31
C GLU A 61 -9.93 3.57 -10.75
N ASP A 62 -10.46 4.41 -11.64
CA ASP A 62 -9.80 5.65 -12.08
C ASP A 62 -9.45 6.58 -10.91
N ASP A 63 -10.34 6.69 -9.91
CA ASP A 63 -10.13 7.51 -8.71
C ASP A 63 -8.92 7.01 -7.91
N PHE A 64 -8.81 5.69 -7.76
CA PHE A 64 -7.68 5.04 -7.11
C PHE A 64 -6.37 5.24 -7.87
N LEU A 65 -6.39 5.07 -9.20
CA LEU A 65 -5.21 5.25 -10.04
C LEU A 65 -4.72 6.71 -10.02
N ALA A 66 -5.65 7.67 -10.10
CA ALA A 66 -5.33 9.10 -10.02
C ALA A 66 -4.67 9.45 -8.67
N TRP A 67 -5.24 8.96 -7.56
CA TRP A 67 -4.63 9.14 -6.25
C TRP A 67 -3.23 8.51 -6.18
N ARG A 68 -3.06 7.27 -6.62
CA ARG A 68 -1.77 6.56 -6.54
C ARG A 68 -0.67 7.24 -7.36
N ILE A 69 -1.01 7.85 -8.49
CA ILE A 69 -0.05 8.61 -9.33
C ILE A 69 0.37 9.93 -8.67
N SER A 70 -0.51 10.53 -7.86
CA SER A 70 -0.22 11.79 -7.17
C SER A 70 0.70 11.64 -5.95
N GLU A 71 0.92 10.42 -5.46
CA GLU A 71 1.74 10.17 -4.29
C GLU A 71 3.24 10.14 -4.64
N PRO A 72 4.12 10.74 -3.82
CA PRO A 72 5.56 10.63 -3.99
C PRO A 72 5.99 9.15 -4.00
N ILE A 73 6.86 8.78 -4.93
CA ILE A 73 7.40 7.42 -5.03
C ILE A 73 8.19 7.12 -3.77
N HIS A 74 7.64 6.28 -2.90
CA HIS A 74 8.38 5.72 -1.77
C HIS A 74 9.19 4.52 -2.28
N GLU A 75 10.51 4.70 -2.31
CA GLU A 75 11.46 3.64 -2.63
C GLU A 75 11.39 2.56 -1.54
N ASN A 76 10.69 1.45 -1.82
CA ASN A 76 10.72 0.27 -0.96
C ASN A 76 12.07 -0.42 -1.17
N VAL A 77 12.99 -0.27 -0.21
CA VAL A 77 14.22 -1.05 -0.16
C VAL A 77 13.90 -2.43 0.41
N ASP A 78 13.70 -3.43 -0.47
CA ASP A 78 13.73 -4.83 -0.09
C ASP A 78 15.17 -5.20 0.34
N ARG A 79 15.44 -5.16 1.64
CA ARG A 79 16.78 -5.46 2.23
C ARG A 79 17.24 -6.91 1.98
N ALA A 80 16.39 -7.78 1.44
CA ALA A 80 16.74 -9.16 1.09
C ALA A 80 17.48 -9.30 -0.26
N THR A 81 17.53 -8.27 -1.11
CA THR A 81 18.12 -8.40 -2.46
C THR A 81 18.99 -7.21 -2.88
N GLY A 82 18.97 -6.09 -2.16
CA GLY A 82 19.75 -4.90 -2.53
C GLY A 82 19.30 -4.26 -3.85
N ASP A 83 18.15 -4.67 -4.38
CA ASP A 83 17.56 -4.19 -5.62
C ASP A 83 16.60 -3.04 -5.29
N VAL A 84 17.00 -1.82 -5.66
CA VAL A 84 16.13 -0.64 -5.62
C VAL A 84 15.13 -0.80 -6.76
N ARG A 85 13.89 -1.18 -6.43
CA ARG A 85 12.82 -1.22 -7.42
C ARG A 85 12.12 0.13 -7.46
N PRO A 86 12.24 0.90 -8.55
CA PRO A 86 11.41 2.07 -8.75
C PRO A 86 9.96 1.61 -8.96
N CYS A 87 9.18 1.67 -7.89
CA CYS A 87 7.74 1.43 -7.97
C CYS A 87 7.06 2.70 -8.49
N GLY A 88 7.06 2.90 -9.81
CA GLY A 88 6.45 4.12 -10.35
C GLY A 88 6.51 4.38 -11.85
N SER A 89 6.82 3.40 -12.70
CA SER A 89 6.54 3.54 -14.14
C SER A 89 5.10 3.11 -14.44
N ARG A 90 4.54 3.52 -15.58
CA ARG A 90 3.28 2.95 -16.11
C ARG A 90 3.35 1.41 -16.21
N SER A 91 4.55 0.82 -16.26
CA SER A 91 4.75 -0.63 -16.15
C SER A 91 4.61 -1.16 -14.73
N ALA A 92 4.94 -0.41 -13.67
CA ALA A 92 4.72 -0.82 -12.28
C ALA A 92 3.23 -0.94 -11.93
N LEU A 93 2.37 -0.09 -12.52
CA LEU A 93 0.91 -0.25 -12.44
C LEU A 93 0.45 -1.52 -13.18
N GLN A 94 0.97 -1.79 -14.37
CA GLN A 94 0.69 -3.03 -15.11
C GLN A 94 1.21 -4.29 -14.39
N ASP A 95 2.33 -4.19 -13.67
CA ASP A 95 2.90 -5.29 -12.87
C ASP A 95 2.10 -5.51 -11.58
N LEU A 96 1.55 -4.46 -10.99
CA LEU A 96 0.57 -4.56 -9.91
C LEU A 96 -0.74 -5.18 -10.42
N GLU A 97 -1.29 -4.74 -11.55
CA GLU A 97 -2.47 -5.36 -12.18
C GLU A 97 -2.22 -6.84 -12.49
N LYS A 98 -1.04 -7.21 -12.99
CA LYS A 98 -0.65 -8.61 -13.22
C LYS A 98 -0.47 -9.41 -11.92
N LYS A 99 0.04 -8.79 -10.85
CA LYS A 99 0.15 -9.43 -9.52
C LYS A 99 -1.24 -9.65 -8.90
N PHE A 100 -2.08 -8.62 -8.90
CA PHE A 100 -3.47 -8.72 -8.45
C PHE A 100 -4.23 -9.78 -9.26
N SER A 101 -4.12 -9.80 -10.60
CA SER A 101 -4.75 -10.80 -11.45
C SER A 101 -4.28 -12.23 -11.20
N LYS A 102 -3.07 -12.44 -10.67
CA LYS A 102 -2.57 -13.78 -10.30
C LYS A 102 -3.07 -14.22 -8.93
N GLU A 103 -3.30 -13.29 -8.02
CA GLU A 103 -3.73 -13.58 -6.64
C GLU A 103 -5.26 -13.79 -6.53
N THR A 104 -6.06 -13.30 -7.49
CA THR A 104 -7.51 -13.51 -7.56
C THR A 104 -7.95 -14.79 -8.29
N ARG A 105 -7.02 -15.67 -8.69
CA ARG A 105 -7.33 -17.04 -9.18
C ARG A 105 -6.91 -18.06 -8.14
N HIS A 106 -7.76 -18.32 -7.16
CA HIS A 106 -7.90 -19.61 -6.48
C HIS A 106 -9.36 -19.74 -6.01
#